data_AF-A0A6N6ZIM0-F1
#
_entry.id   AF-A0A6N6ZIM0-F1
#
_cell.length_a   1.000
_cell.length_b   1.000
_cell.length_c   1.000
_cell.angle_alpha   90.00
_cell.angle_beta   90.00
_cell.angle_gamma   90.00
#
_symmetry.space_group_name_H-M   'P 1'
#
loop_
_entity.id
_entity.type
_entity.pdbx_description
1 polymer ?
#
loop_
_entity_poly.entity_id
_entity_poly.type
_entity_poly.pdbx_seq_one_letter_code
_entity_poly.pdbx_strand_id
1 'polypeptide(L)'
;MELPVDLVTPAVGGGKVDGQADFSAWDEAYRRVEAYFAALRIRNKLLLSTLVHRVLQKAAERQNAGEVGAPTEIAMDEADREVHQWFIQILDLDEEAGEDPVLRGRLSLLLADMPRQWQHEFLTDPPWPEPFVEAMRKSFLRAGPDFHLSQMRARPLELGPIPNLAGETLRDLDRKPHLRNILLFLFVIVGGFILFYLTR
;
A
#
# COMPACT_ATOMS: atom_id res chain seq x y z
N MET A 1 -26.74 -46.75 1.94
CA MET A 1 -25.26 -46.72 1.92
C MET A 1 -24.89 -45.47 2.71
N GLU A 2 -24.85 -45.64 4.03
CA GLU A 2 -24.68 -44.54 4.98
C GLU A 2 -23.19 -44.26 5.11
N LEU A 3 -22.79 -43.01 4.88
CA LEU A 3 -21.40 -42.57 5.03
C LEU A 3 -21.14 -42.31 6.52
N PRO A 4 -20.03 -42.82 7.09
CA PRO A 4 -19.71 -42.60 8.49
C PRO A 4 -19.29 -41.14 8.71
N VAL A 5 -20.07 -40.42 9.50
CA VAL A 5 -19.81 -39.05 9.98
C VAL A 5 -18.87 -39.13 11.20
N ASP A 6 -17.68 -39.69 11.00
CA ASP A 6 -16.65 -39.82 12.06
C ASP A 6 -15.36 -39.06 11.74
N LEU A 7 -15.40 -38.14 10.77
CA LEU A 7 -14.32 -37.19 10.54
C LEU A 7 -14.77 -35.83 11.04
N VAL A 8 -13.91 -35.21 11.86
CA VAL A 8 -14.04 -33.86 12.47
C VAL A 8 -14.48 -33.90 13.93
N THR A 9 -13.59 -34.38 14.78
CA THR A 9 -13.41 -33.76 16.10
C THR A 9 -11.91 -33.55 16.29
N PRO A 10 -11.40 -32.31 16.38
CA PRO A 10 -10.06 -32.15 16.91
C PRO A 10 -10.08 -32.78 18.32
N ALA A 11 -9.11 -33.65 18.61
CA ALA A 11 -9.01 -34.30 19.91
C ALA A 11 -8.64 -33.24 20.96
N VAL A 12 -9.67 -32.51 21.44
CA VAL A 12 -9.57 -31.59 22.57
C VAL A 12 -9.37 -32.46 23.80
N GLY A 13 -8.14 -32.45 24.32
CA GLY A 13 -7.77 -33.14 25.55
C GLY A 13 -8.69 -32.69 26.70
N GLY A 14 -9.28 -33.67 27.37
CA GLY A 14 -10.33 -33.48 28.37
C GLY A 14 -9.91 -32.59 29.54
N GLY A 15 -10.31 -31.33 29.48
CA GLY A 15 -10.48 -30.43 30.61
C GLY A 15 -11.91 -29.92 30.59
N LYS A 16 -12.67 -30.19 31.64
CA LYS A 16 -14.11 -29.88 31.76
C LYS A 16 -14.33 -28.35 31.83
N VAL A 17 -14.36 -27.68 30.67
CA VAL A 17 -14.76 -26.27 30.52
C VAL A 17 -15.58 -26.15 29.23
N ASP A 18 -16.87 -25.83 29.39
CA ASP A 18 -17.78 -25.21 28.41
C ASP A 18 -17.52 -25.51 26.92
N GLY A 19 -17.76 -26.75 26.49
CA GLY A 19 -17.56 -27.16 25.09
C GLY A 19 -18.25 -26.24 24.07
N GLN A 20 -19.38 -25.59 24.41
CA GLN A 20 -20.05 -24.65 23.51
C GLN A 20 -19.26 -23.34 23.29
N ALA A 21 -18.54 -22.85 24.30
CA ALA A 21 -17.69 -21.68 24.17
C ALA A 21 -16.45 -22.00 23.32
N ASP A 22 -15.88 -23.20 23.51
CA ASP A 22 -14.74 -23.69 22.72
C ASP A 22 -15.13 -23.90 21.25
N PHE A 23 -16.24 -24.60 20.97
CA PHE A 23 -16.77 -24.74 19.60
C PHE A 23 -17.06 -23.38 18.94
N SER A 24 -17.63 -22.42 19.67
CA SER A 24 -17.91 -21.09 19.13
C SER A 24 -16.65 -20.30 18.77
N ALA A 25 -15.57 -20.48 19.53
CA ALA A 25 -14.29 -19.83 19.28
C ALA A 25 -13.57 -20.42 18.05
N TRP A 26 -13.69 -21.73 17.83
CA TRP A 26 -13.21 -22.39 16.63
C TRP A 26 -14.04 -22.03 15.38
N ASP A 27 -15.36 -21.88 15.53
CA ASP A 27 -16.23 -21.40 14.45
C ASP A 27 -15.93 -19.94 14.06
N GLU A 28 -15.58 -19.10 15.03
CA GLU A 28 -15.07 -17.76 14.75
C GLU A 28 -13.71 -17.79 14.06
N ALA A 29 -12.78 -18.63 14.52
CA ALA A 29 -11.48 -18.81 13.90
C ALA A 29 -11.62 -19.23 12.43
N TYR A 30 -12.49 -20.21 12.14
CA TYR A 30 -12.81 -20.63 10.78
C TYR A 30 -13.27 -19.46 9.92
N ARG A 31 -14.27 -18.69 10.39
CA ARG A 31 -14.82 -17.56 9.62
C ARG A 31 -13.79 -16.47 9.36
N ARG A 32 -12.91 -16.21 10.34
CA ARG A 32 -11.83 -15.20 10.22
C ARG A 32 -10.79 -15.63 9.20
N VAL A 33 -10.32 -16.87 9.25
CA VAL A 33 -9.35 -17.42 8.30
C VAL A 33 -9.96 -17.53 6.90
N GLU A 34 -11.23 -17.95 6.78
CA GLU A 34 -11.93 -17.96 5.49
C GLU A 34 -12.01 -16.54 4.89
N ALA A 35 -12.41 -15.55 5.70
CA ALA A 35 -12.49 -14.16 5.27
C ALA A 35 -11.10 -13.62 4.86
N TYR A 36 -10.04 -14.01 5.55
CA TYR A 36 -8.67 -13.64 5.23
C TYR A 36 -8.24 -14.15 3.84
N PHE A 37 -8.40 -15.44 3.56
CA PHE A 37 -8.06 -15.99 2.24
C PHE A 37 -9.01 -15.50 1.12
N ALA A 38 -10.28 -15.23 1.44
CA ALA A 38 -11.20 -14.59 0.51
C ALA A 38 -10.75 -13.17 0.14
N ALA A 39 -10.19 -12.41 1.10
CA ALA A 39 -9.59 -11.10 0.84
C ALA A 39 -8.36 -11.19 -0.07
N LEU A 40 -7.61 -12.29 0.00
CA LEU A 40 -6.54 -12.65 -0.94
C LEU A 40 -7.05 -13.12 -2.31
N ARG A 41 -8.36 -13.01 -2.57
CA ARG A 41 -9.03 -13.34 -3.84
C ARG A 41 -8.97 -14.82 -4.23
N ILE A 42 -8.81 -15.72 -3.26
CA ILE A 42 -9.02 -17.15 -3.48
C ILE A 42 -10.52 -17.39 -3.65
N ARG A 43 -10.94 -17.72 -4.87
CA ARG A 43 -12.37 -17.89 -5.22
C ARG A 43 -12.80 -19.35 -5.23
N ASN A 44 -11.86 -20.27 -5.45
CA ASN A 44 -12.13 -21.69 -5.44
C ASN A 44 -12.48 -22.15 -4.02
N LYS A 45 -13.76 -22.48 -3.80
CA LYS A 45 -14.30 -22.88 -2.49
C LYS A 45 -13.70 -24.19 -1.95
N LEU A 46 -13.34 -25.13 -2.83
CA LEU A 46 -12.71 -26.38 -2.41
C LEU A 46 -11.30 -26.11 -1.88
N LEU A 47 -10.51 -25.35 -2.64
CA LEU A 47 -9.16 -24.95 -2.20
C LEU A 47 -9.22 -24.14 -0.90
N LEU A 48 -10.13 -23.17 -0.84
CA LEU A 48 -10.34 -22.34 0.34
C LEU A 48 -10.61 -23.19 1.59
N SER A 49 -11.53 -24.16 1.49
CA SER A 49 -11.84 -25.06 2.60
C SER A 49 -10.63 -25.89 3.03
N THR A 50 -9.84 -26.40 2.09
CA THR A 50 -8.63 -27.18 2.38
C THR A 50 -7.57 -26.35 3.10
N LEU A 51 -7.36 -25.10 2.65
CA LEU A 51 -6.40 -24.18 3.27
C LEU A 51 -6.82 -23.79 4.68
N VAL A 52 -8.10 -23.44 4.88
CA VAL A 52 -8.63 -23.12 6.21
C VAL A 52 -8.44 -24.32 7.14
N HIS A 53 -8.74 -25.54 6.69
CA HIS A 53 -8.56 -26.73 7.50
C HIS A 53 -7.09 -26.98 7.88
N ARG A 54 -6.16 -26.82 6.94
CA ARG A 54 -4.72 -26.94 7.18
C ARG A 54 -4.25 -25.97 8.27
N VAL A 55 -4.65 -24.69 8.18
CA VAL A 55 -4.29 -23.67 9.16
C VAL A 55 -4.88 -23.99 10.54
N LEU A 56 -6.16 -24.36 10.60
CA LEU A 56 -6.81 -24.69 11.87
C LEU A 56 -6.19 -25.93 12.53
N GLN A 57 -5.77 -26.92 11.75
CA GLN A 57 -5.06 -28.08 12.26
C GLN A 57 -3.74 -27.67 12.94
N LYS A 58 -2.91 -26.86 12.28
CA LYS A 58 -1.66 -26.36 12.86
C LYS A 58 -1.88 -25.50 14.09
N ALA A 59 -2.92 -24.65 14.07
CA ALA A 59 -3.30 -23.84 15.22
C ALA A 59 -3.71 -24.72 16.42
N ALA A 60 -4.47 -25.79 16.19
CA ALA A 60 -4.82 -26.76 17.22
C ALA A 60 -3.60 -27.50 17.77
N GLU A 61 -2.65 -27.88 16.91
CA GLU A 61 -1.38 -28.48 17.33
C GLU A 61 -0.57 -27.52 18.23
N ARG A 62 -0.49 -26.22 17.88
CA ARG A 62 0.17 -25.18 18.69
C ARG A 62 -0.54 -24.97 20.04
N GLN A 63 -1.86 -24.94 20.06
CA GLN A 63 -2.63 -24.81 21.29
C GLN A 63 -2.44 -26.04 22.20
N ASN A 64 -2.43 -27.24 21.62
CA ASN A 64 -2.13 -28.48 22.35
C ASN A 64 -0.69 -28.53 22.88
N ALA A 65 0.26 -27.85 22.22
CA ALA A 65 1.63 -27.68 22.69
C ALA A 65 1.76 -26.68 23.86
N GLY A 66 0.65 -26.07 24.30
CA GLY A 66 0.58 -25.20 25.47
C GLY A 66 0.66 -23.71 25.16
N GLU A 67 0.47 -23.31 23.90
CA GLU A 67 0.41 -21.90 23.54
C GLU A 67 -0.85 -21.22 24.12
N VAL A 68 -0.64 -20.06 24.75
CA VAL A 68 -1.70 -19.31 25.42
C VAL A 68 -2.22 -18.23 24.48
N GLY A 69 -3.49 -18.35 24.10
CA GLY A 69 -4.18 -17.39 23.24
C GLY A 69 -5.58 -17.88 22.88
N ALA A 70 -6.43 -16.99 22.36
CA ALA A 70 -7.71 -17.42 21.83
C ALA A 70 -7.50 -18.26 20.56
N PRO A 71 -8.31 -19.30 20.28
CA PRO A 71 -8.18 -20.12 19.06
C PRO A 71 -8.15 -19.28 17.77
N THR A 72 -8.92 -18.18 17.73
CA THR A 72 -8.94 -17.24 16.62
C THR A 72 -7.60 -16.51 16.44
N GLU A 73 -6.94 -16.11 17.53
CA GLU A 73 -5.67 -15.39 17.48
C GLU A 73 -4.56 -16.31 16.97
N ILE A 74 -4.47 -17.53 17.51
CA ILE A 74 -3.48 -18.52 17.10
C ILE A 74 -3.69 -18.91 15.62
N ALA A 75 -4.95 -19.10 15.19
CA ALA A 75 -5.26 -19.43 13.80
C ALA A 75 -4.92 -18.28 12.83
N MET A 76 -5.19 -17.04 13.22
CA MET A 76 -4.85 -15.88 12.38
C MET A 76 -3.34 -15.63 12.31
N ASP A 77 -2.62 -15.80 13.42
CA ASP A 77 -1.16 -15.74 13.45
C ASP A 77 -0.54 -16.80 12.52
N GLU A 78 -1.06 -18.04 12.58
CA GLU A 78 -0.60 -19.11 11.69
C GLU A 78 -0.92 -18.82 10.22
N ALA A 79 -2.11 -18.33 9.91
CA ALA A 79 -2.49 -17.94 8.54
C ALA A 79 -1.58 -16.84 7.98
N ASP A 80 -1.28 -15.82 8.78
CA ASP A 80 -0.41 -14.72 8.37
C ASP A 80 1.03 -15.21 8.17
N ARG A 81 1.53 -16.03 9.10
CA ARG A 81 2.86 -16.65 9.03
C ARG A 81 3.04 -17.51 7.79
N GLU A 82 2.08 -18.37 7.46
CA GLU A 82 2.14 -19.21 6.26
C GLU A 82 2.21 -18.37 4.98
N VAL A 83 1.36 -17.34 4.88
CA VAL A 83 1.32 -16.44 3.73
C VAL A 83 2.61 -15.63 3.61
N HIS A 84 3.11 -15.11 4.72
CA HIS A 84 4.37 -14.37 4.79
C HIS A 84 5.56 -15.22 4.33
N GLN A 85 5.70 -16.43 4.90
CA GLN A 85 6.77 -17.37 4.53
C GLN A 85 6.69 -17.78 3.06
N TRP A 86 5.49 -18.05 2.56
CA TRP A 86 5.29 -18.37 1.15
C TRP A 86 5.71 -17.23 0.22
N PHE A 87 5.38 -15.97 0.57
CA PHE A 87 5.80 -14.81 -0.21
C PHE A 87 7.32 -14.62 -0.26
N ILE A 88 7.99 -14.81 0.87
CA ILE A 88 9.46 -14.72 0.93
C ILE A 88 10.08 -15.73 -0.04
N GLN A 89 9.61 -16.98 0.00
CA GLN A 89 10.19 -18.05 -0.82
C GLN A 89 9.93 -17.85 -2.32
N ILE A 90 8.71 -17.47 -2.72
CA ILE A 90 8.39 -17.34 -4.15
C ILE A 90 9.04 -16.10 -4.79
N LEU A 91 9.06 -14.99 -4.05
CA LEU A 91 9.62 -13.72 -4.52
C LEU A 91 11.12 -13.60 -4.28
N ASP A 92 11.73 -14.56 -3.58
CA ASP A 92 13.15 -14.58 -3.23
C ASP A 92 13.56 -13.28 -2.52
N LEU A 93 12.82 -12.95 -1.45
CA LEU A 93 13.00 -11.73 -0.68
C LEU A 93 13.97 -11.94 0.47
N ASP A 94 14.85 -10.97 0.69
CA ASP A 94 15.67 -10.91 1.89
C ASP A 94 14.81 -10.42 3.08
N GLU A 95 14.68 -11.24 4.12
CA GLU A 95 13.94 -10.88 5.34
C GLU A 95 14.51 -9.61 6.03
N GLU A 96 15.79 -9.31 5.82
CA GLU A 96 16.51 -8.19 6.44
C GLU A 96 16.26 -6.83 5.76
N ALA A 97 15.63 -6.80 4.59
CA ALA A 97 15.43 -5.57 3.81
C ALA A 97 14.46 -4.56 4.47
N GLY A 98 13.79 -4.93 5.58
CA GLY A 98 12.92 -4.04 6.35
C GLY A 98 11.62 -3.64 5.65
N GLU A 99 11.31 -4.23 4.49
CA GLU A 99 10.12 -3.98 3.71
C GLU A 99 9.07 -5.06 3.98
N ASP A 100 7.80 -4.69 4.13
CA ASP A 100 6.71 -5.64 4.38
C ASP A 100 6.47 -6.54 3.15
N PRO A 101 6.83 -7.84 3.20
CA PRO A 101 6.73 -8.76 2.07
C PRO A 101 5.27 -9.11 1.77
N VAL A 102 4.37 -9.02 2.75
CA VAL A 102 2.95 -9.38 2.60
C VAL A 102 2.23 -8.33 1.77
N LEU A 103 2.46 -7.04 2.03
CA LEU A 103 1.85 -5.96 1.23
C LEU A 103 2.25 -6.07 -0.25
N ARG A 104 3.54 -6.28 -0.52
CA ARG A 104 4.05 -6.37 -1.90
C ARG A 104 3.64 -7.68 -2.57
N GLY A 105 3.66 -8.77 -1.82
CA GLY A 105 3.15 -10.06 -2.26
C GLY A 105 1.68 -10.01 -2.67
N ARG A 106 0.84 -9.31 -1.90
CA ARG A 106 -0.57 -9.11 -2.26
C ARG A 106 -0.74 -8.30 -3.56
N LEU A 107 0.11 -7.30 -3.78
CA LEU A 107 0.11 -6.52 -5.03
C LEU A 107 0.56 -7.36 -6.22
N SER A 108 1.62 -8.15 -6.07
CA SER A 108 2.09 -9.05 -7.14
C SER A 108 1.04 -10.11 -7.48
N LEU A 109 0.37 -10.72 -6.49
CA LEU A 109 -0.77 -11.63 -6.72
C LEU A 109 -1.88 -10.99 -7.56
N LEU A 110 -2.19 -9.72 -7.29
CA LEU A 110 -3.26 -8.99 -7.98
C LEU A 110 -2.87 -8.64 -9.42
N LEU A 111 -1.60 -8.30 -9.64
CA LEU A 111 -1.04 -7.96 -10.95
C LEU A 111 -0.74 -9.20 -11.82
N ALA A 112 -0.45 -10.36 -11.22
CA ALA A 112 -0.19 -11.62 -11.90
C ALA A 112 -1.47 -12.39 -12.31
N ASP A 113 -2.66 -11.80 -12.13
CA ASP A 113 -3.97 -12.42 -12.40
C ASP A 113 -4.18 -13.78 -11.70
N MET A 114 -3.67 -13.91 -10.46
CA MET A 114 -3.80 -15.12 -9.65
C MET A 114 -5.26 -15.63 -9.52
N PRO A 115 -6.29 -14.77 -9.35
CA PRO A 115 -7.67 -15.23 -9.18
C PRO A 115 -8.26 -15.97 -10.39
N ARG A 116 -7.59 -16.00 -11.55
CA ARG A 116 -8.09 -16.71 -12.72
C ARG A 116 -7.26 -17.94 -13.07
N GLN A 117 -5.93 -17.84 -12.99
CA GLN A 117 -5.03 -18.86 -13.56
C GLN A 117 -4.29 -19.65 -12.48
N TRP A 118 -3.78 -18.96 -11.45
CA TRP A 118 -2.79 -19.50 -10.52
C TRP A 118 -3.32 -19.84 -9.14
N GLN A 119 -4.65 -19.88 -8.94
CA GLN A 119 -5.23 -20.16 -7.62
C GLN A 119 -4.72 -21.48 -7.01
N HIS A 120 -4.51 -22.52 -7.81
CA HIS A 120 -4.08 -23.84 -7.35
C HIS A 120 -2.62 -23.88 -6.85
N GLU A 121 -1.82 -22.87 -7.19
CA GLU A 121 -0.41 -22.73 -6.77
C GLU A 121 -0.26 -21.90 -5.49
N PHE A 122 -1.37 -21.41 -4.93
CA PHE A 122 -1.35 -20.63 -3.71
C PHE A 122 -1.08 -21.54 -2.49
N LEU A 123 -0.06 -21.19 -1.69
CA LEU A 123 0.39 -21.96 -0.52
C LEU A 123 0.71 -23.45 -0.82
N THR A 124 1.19 -23.73 -2.03
CA THR A 124 1.76 -25.02 -2.39
C THR A 124 3.25 -25.04 -2.06
N ASP A 125 3.75 -26.22 -1.69
CA ASP A 125 5.17 -26.44 -1.48
C ASP A 125 5.93 -26.44 -2.83
N PRO A 126 7.19 -25.99 -2.86
CA PRO A 126 8.01 -26.04 -4.07
C PRO A 126 8.22 -27.49 -4.55
N PRO A 127 8.42 -27.72 -5.85
CA PRO A 127 8.71 -26.73 -6.89
C PRO A 127 7.47 -26.15 -7.58
N TRP A 128 7.44 -24.82 -7.73
CA TRP A 128 6.39 -24.12 -8.48
C TRP A 128 6.65 -24.12 -10.00
N PRO A 129 5.60 -24.02 -10.83
CA PRO A 129 5.76 -23.82 -12.27
C PRO A 129 6.55 -22.54 -12.58
N GLU A 130 7.55 -22.62 -13.46
CA GLU A 130 8.34 -21.46 -13.91
C GLU A 130 7.48 -20.28 -14.41
N PRO A 131 6.41 -20.49 -15.22
CA PRO A 131 5.58 -19.39 -15.70
C PRO A 131 4.90 -18.61 -14.57
N PHE A 132 4.57 -19.29 -13.47
CA PHE A 132 3.95 -18.67 -12.31
C PHE A 132 4.96 -17.81 -11.55
N VAL A 133 6.15 -18.37 -11.29
CA VAL A 133 7.24 -17.65 -10.61
C VAL A 133 7.65 -16.41 -11.41
N GLU A 134 7.77 -16.53 -12.74
CA GLU A 134 8.06 -15.39 -13.61
C GLU A 134 6.95 -14.33 -13.56
N ALA A 135 5.68 -14.71 -13.60
CA ALA A 135 4.57 -13.78 -13.50
C ALA A 135 4.56 -13.03 -12.16
N MET A 136 4.82 -13.74 -11.06
CA MET A 136 4.92 -13.17 -9.71
C MET A 136 6.11 -12.22 -9.58
N ARG A 137 7.29 -12.60 -10.08
CA ARG A 137 8.51 -11.76 -10.01
C ARG A 137 8.47 -10.57 -10.96
N LYS A 138 7.86 -10.71 -12.14
CA LYS A 138 7.70 -9.60 -13.10
C LYS A 138 6.69 -8.57 -12.62
N SER A 139 5.64 -9.01 -11.94
CA SER A 139 4.63 -8.14 -11.33
C SER A 139 5.08 -7.55 -9.99
N PHE A 140 6.11 -8.14 -9.37
CA PHE A 140 6.74 -7.59 -8.19
C PHE A 140 7.39 -6.25 -8.50
N LEU A 141 6.74 -5.19 -8.03
CA LEU A 141 7.29 -3.84 -8.08
C LEU A 141 8.46 -3.77 -7.09
N ARG A 142 9.69 -3.96 -7.60
CA ARG A 142 10.87 -3.47 -6.88
C ARG A 142 10.69 -1.96 -6.76
N ALA A 143 10.44 -1.47 -5.55
CA ALA A 143 10.53 -0.05 -5.29
C ALA A 143 11.88 0.41 -5.83
N GLY A 144 11.87 1.46 -6.65
CA GLY A 144 13.09 2.12 -7.06
C GLY A 144 13.86 2.62 -5.82
N PRO A 145 15.11 3.09 -6.02
CA PRO A 145 16.01 3.48 -4.93
C PRO A 145 15.32 4.40 -3.94
N ASP A 146 15.70 4.26 -2.66
CA ASP A 146 15.14 4.91 -1.48
C ASP A 146 14.37 6.19 -1.79
N PHE A 147 13.08 6.20 -1.43
CA PHE A 147 12.26 7.40 -1.48
C PHE A 147 12.82 8.42 -0.49
N HIS A 148 13.80 9.20 -0.93
CA HIS A 148 14.22 10.40 -0.21
C HIS A 148 13.01 11.35 -0.17
N LEU A 149 12.58 11.69 1.04
CA LEU A 149 11.63 12.79 1.26
C LEU A 149 12.18 14.04 0.55
N SER A 150 11.63 14.32 -0.63
CA SER A 150 11.94 15.53 -1.37
C SER A 150 11.43 16.70 -0.56
N GLN A 151 12.30 17.29 0.25
CA GLN A 151 12.00 18.56 0.89
C GLN A 151 11.87 19.59 -0.22
N MET A 152 10.63 19.89 -0.60
CA MET A 152 10.30 21.08 -1.38
C MET A 152 10.58 22.30 -0.51
N ARG A 153 11.86 22.68 -0.37
CA ARG A 153 12.22 24.01 0.09
C ARG A 153 11.77 24.98 -0.98
N ALA A 154 11.05 26.03 -0.58
CA ALA A 154 10.69 27.12 -1.47
C ALA A 154 11.98 27.71 -2.05
N ARG A 155 12.27 27.38 -3.32
CA ARG A 155 13.35 28.01 -4.06
C ARG A 155 12.83 29.40 -4.43
N PRO A 156 13.54 30.49 -4.08
CA PRO A 156 13.15 31.81 -4.55
C PRO A 156 13.09 31.74 -6.07
N LEU A 157 11.96 32.15 -6.64
CA LEU A 157 11.79 32.24 -8.08
C LEU A 157 12.88 33.18 -8.60
N GLU A 158 13.85 32.63 -9.32
CA GLU A 158 14.86 33.41 -10.06
C GLU A 158 14.17 34.03 -11.28
N LEU A 159 13.28 34.98 -11.01
CA LEU A 159 12.85 35.93 -12.00
C LEU A 159 14.09 36.78 -12.26
N GLY A 160 14.67 36.66 -13.47
CA GLY A 160 15.89 37.36 -13.88
C GLY A 160 15.82 38.89 -13.71
N PRO A 161 16.73 39.69 -14.28
CA PRO A 161 16.95 41.10 -13.88
C PRO A 161 15.78 42.09 -14.07
N ILE A 162 14.67 41.69 -14.69
CA ILE A 162 13.59 42.57 -15.14
C ILE A 162 12.64 43.07 -14.01
N PRO A 163 12.21 42.26 -13.02
CA PRO A 163 11.30 42.73 -11.97
C PRO A 163 11.97 43.70 -11.00
N ASN A 164 13.28 43.56 -10.76
CA ASN A 164 14.01 44.42 -9.83
C ASN A 164 14.15 45.85 -10.38
N LEU A 165 14.36 46.00 -11.69
CA LEU A 165 14.44 47.32 -12.34
C LEU A 165 13.09 48.05 -12.37
N ALA A 166 11.98 47.32 -12.57
CA ALA A 166 10.65 47.91 -12.57
C ALA A 166 10.16 48.25 -11.15
N GLY A 167 10.47 47.39 -10.16
CA GLY A 167 9.98 47.56 -8.79
C GLY A 167 10.60 48.73 -8.03
N GLU A 168 11.90 48.99 -8.21
CA GLU A 168 12.60 50.08 -7.51
C GLU A 168 12.27 51.46 -8.10
N THR A 169 12.19 51.58 -9.42
CA THR A 169 11.86 52.86 -10.10
C THR A 169 10.43 53.32 -9.84
N LEU A 170 9.46 52.40 -9.78
CA LEU A 170 8.06 52.72 -9.49
C LEU A 170 7.85 53.10 -8.02
N ARG A 171 8.55 52.46 -7.07
CA ARG A 171 8.44 52.79 -5.63
C ARG A 171 9.05 54.13 -5.26
N ASP A 172 10.20 54.49 -5.83
CA ASP A 172 10.82 55.79 -5.56
C ASP A 172 10.06 56.96 -6.19
N LEU A 173 9.38 56.72 -7.32
CA LEU A 173 8.53 57.72 -7.97
C LEU A 173 7.28 58.03 -7.15
N ASP A 174 6.73 57.04 -6.44
CA ASP A 174 5.53 57.21 -5.60
C ASP A 174 5.83 57.94 -4.28
N ARG A 175 7.10 57.93 -3.83
CA ARG A 175 7.54 58.61 -2.60
C ARG A 175 7.64 60.14 -2.75
N LYS A 176 7.66 60.68 -3.97
CA LYS A 176 7.78 62.13 -4.24
C LYS A 176 6.65 62.62 -5.17
N PRO A 177 5.45 62.91 -4.63
CA PRO A 177 4.28 63.26 -5.46
C PRO A 177 4.50 64.51 -6.33
N HIS A 178 5.38 65.43 -5.92
CA HIS A 178 5.71 66.62 -6.71
C HIS A 178 6.49 66.31 -7.99
N LEU A 179 7.36 65.28 -8.00
CA LEU A 179 8.16 64.92 -9.18
C LEU A 179 7.28 64.38 -10.31
N ARG A 180 6.28 63.55 -9.94
CA ARG A 180 5.25 63.04 -10.86
C ARG A 180 4.50 64.19 -11.55
N ASN A 181 4.10 65.19 -10.78
CA ASN A 181 3.38 66.35 -11.33
C ASN A 181 4.28 67.17 -12.27
N ILE A 182 5.55 67.41 -11.91
CA ILE A 182 6.50 68.13 -12.79
C ILE A 182 6.70 67.39 -14.12
N LEU A 183 6.87 66.06 -14.09
CA LEU A 183 7.04 65.24 -15.29
C LEU A 183 5.80 65.28 -16.20
N LEU A 184 4.60 65.21 -15.61
CA LEU A 184 3.34 65.35 -16.35
C LEU A 184 3.19 66.74 -16.99
N PHE A 185 3.47 67.80 -16.24
CA PHE A 185 3.43 69.16 -16.78
C PHE A 185 4.44 69.35 -17.91
N LEU A 186 5.66 68.82 -17.76
CA LEU A 186 6.69 68.91 -18.80
C LEU A 186 6.28 68.14 -20.05
N PHE A 187 5.67 66.96 -19.91
CA PHE A 187 5.12 66.19 -21.04
C PHE A 187 4.02 66.97 -21.78
N VAL A 188 3.10 67.61 -21.04
CA VAL A 188 2.04 68.44 -21.64
C VAL A 188 2.61 69.68 -22.33
N ILE A 189 3.58 70.36 -21.72
CA ILE A 189 4.24 71.53 -22.32
C ILE A 189 4.96 71.13 -23.61
N VAL A 190 5.75 70.06 -23.58
CA VAL A 190 6.49 69.57 -24.75
C VAL A 190 5.52 69.11 -25.85
N GLY A 191 4.48 68.35 -25.50
CA GLY A 191 3.45 67.94 -26.45
C GLY A 191 2.71 69.13 -27.07
N GLY A 192 2.38 70.14 -26.27
CA GLY A 192 1.80 71.39 -26.74
C GLY A 192 2.75 72.18 -27.64
N PHE A 193 4.05 72.21 -27.32
CA PHE A 193 5.07 72.87 -28.14
C PHE A 193 5.25 72.18 -29.49
N ILE A 194 5.25 70.84 -29.51
CA ILE A 194 5.30 70.03 -30.72
C ILE A 194 4.06 70.28 -31.59
N LEU A 195 2.86 70.27 -31.00
CA LEU A 195 1.62 70.59 -31.70
C LEU A 195 1.62 72.01 -32.28
N PHE A 196 2.12 72.99 -31.52
CA PHE A 196 2.25 74.37 -31.99
C PHE A 196 3.21 74.48 -33.18
N TYR A 197 4.35 73.77 -33.15
CA TYR A 197 5.32 73.74 -34.24
C TYR A 197 4.81 72.98 -35.49
N LEU A 198 3.92 72.01 -35.31
CA LEU A 198 3.29 71.28 -36.41
C LEU A 198 2.11 72.03 -37.04
N THR A 199 1.49 72.98 -36.31
CA THR A 199 0.28 73.70 -36.76
C THR A 199 0.59 75.11 -37.29
N ARG A 200 1.78 75.65 -37.04
CA ARG A 200 2.27 76.94 -37.56
C ARG A 200 3.17 76.74 -38.77
#